data_AF-A0A169FED5-F1
#
_entry.id   AF-A0A169FED5-F1
#
_cell.length_a   1.000
_cell.length_b   1.000
_cell.length_c   1.000
_cell.angle_alpha   90.00
_cell.angle_beta   90.00
_cell.angle_gamma   90.00
#
_symmetry.space_group_name_H-M   'P 1'
#
loop_
_entity.id
_entity.type
_entity.pdbx_description
1 polymer ?
#
loop_
_entity_poly.entity_id
_entity_poly.type
_entity_poly.pdbx_seq_one_letter_code
_entity_poly.pdbx_strand_id
1 'polypeptide(L)'
;MNDHKDKPNAGYTLFKPTGVRHEFPLVDLVKQQVTGTVLYKDKIYMTVVVDVKADTVQVQGDTADLGDLAISRESYIDMFKDQAKFFIDNHISNPQAYYDELINNPSE
;
A
#
# COMPACT_ATOMS: atom_id res chain seq x y z
N MET A 1 -26.64 45.32 -24.98
CA MET A 1 -26.13 44.54 -23.84
C MET A 1 -26.38 43.08 -24.17
N ASN A 2 -25.40 42.37 -24.73
CA ASN A 2 -25.47 40.92 -24.93
C ASN A 2 -24.51 40.28 -23.93
N ASP A 3 -25.08 39.65 -22.91
CA ASP A 3 -24.37 38.95 -21.85
C ASP A 3 -23.93 37.57 -22.39
N HIS A 4 -22.74 37.51 -22.98
CA HIS A 4 -22.10 36.23 -23.29
C HIS A 4 -21.60 35.63 -21.98
N LYS A 5 -22.42 34.78 -21.35
CA LYS A 5 -21.99 33.91 -20.26
C LYS A 5 -21.09 32.79 -20.83
N ASP A 6 -19.80 33.08 -20.95
CA ASP A 6 -18.77 32.07 -21.14
C ASP A 6 -18.82 31.09 -19.95
N LYS A 7 -19.27 29.85 -20.21
CA LYS A 7 -19.19 28.78 -19.21
C LYS A 7 -17.71 28.46 -18.99
N PRO A 8 -17.21 28.43 -17.74
CA PRO A 8 -15.83 28.03 -17.49
C PRO A 8 -15.65 26.60 -17.99
N ASN A 9 -14.62 26.40 -18.82
CA ASN A 9 -14.24 25.10 -19.38
C ASN A 9 -13.61 24.26 -18.25
N ALA A 10 -14.45 23.74 -17.36
CA ALA A 10 -14.00 22.92 -16.24
C ALA A 10 -13.58 21.54 -16.77
N GLY A 11 -12.28 21.32 -16.88
CA GLY A 11 -11.72 19.98 -17.09
C GLY A 11 -11.96 19.11 -15.86
N TYR A 12 -12.27 17.83 -16.07
CA TYR A 12 -12.39 16.85 -15.01
C TYR A 12 -11.24 15.84 -15.09
N THR A 13 -10.72 15.45 -13.92
CA THR A 13 -9.71 14.40 -13.79
C THR A 13 -10.40 13.12 -13.37
N LEU A 14 -10.16 12.03 -14.10
CA LEU A 14 -10.67 10.70 -13.75
C LEU A 14 -9.56 9.87 -13.11
N PHE A 15 -9.74 9.52 -11.85
CA PHE A 15 -8.87 8.56 -11.16
C PHE A 15 -9.34 7.13 -11.46
N LYS A 16 -8.43 6.29 -11.96
CA LYS A 16 -8.69 4.86 -12.18
C LYS A 16 -7.72 4.04 -11.33
N PRO A 17 -8.19 3.02 -10.60
CA PRO A 17 -7.30 2.15 -9.86
C PRO A 17 -6.43 1.35 -10.83
N THR A 18 -5.14 1.20 -10.50
CA THR A 18 -4.21 0.38 -11.29
C THR A 18 -4.50 -1.12 -11.15
N GLY A 19 -5.24 -1.51 -10.11
CA GLY A 19 -5.53 -2.90 -9.78
C GLY A 19 -4.38 -3.60 -9.04
N VAL A 20 -3.28 -2.89 -8.77
CA VAL A 20 -2.21 -3.38 -7.90
C VAL A 20 -2.70 -3.33 -6.44
N ARG A 21 -2.52 -4.43 -5.72
CA ARG A 21 -2.91 -4.60 -4.32
C ARG A 21 -1.68 -4.85 -3.47
N HIS A 22 -1.78 -4.45 -2.21
CA HIS A 22 -0.73 -4.65 -1.22
C HIS A 22 -1.36 -5.35 -0.02
N GLU A 23 -0.78 -6.47 0.39
CA GLU A 23 -1.29 -7.28 1.48
C GLU A 23 -0.18 -7.57 2.49
N PHE A 24 -0.58 -7.75 3.74
CA PHE A 24 0.31 -8.06 4.86
C PHE A 24 -0.07 -9.41 5.46
N PRO A 25 0.23 -10.52 4.77
CA PRO A 25 -0.21 -11.86 5.17
C PRO A 25 0.33 -12.31 6.53
N LEU A 26 1.44 -11.73 7.01
CA LEU A 26 2.05 -12.12 8.28
C LEU A 26 2.65 -10.90 9.00
N VAL A 27 2.24 -10.71 10.25
CA VAL A 27 2.88 -9.82 11.21
C VAL A 27 3.21 -10.60 12.47
N ASP A 28 4.50 -10.88 12.67
CA ASP A 28 5.03 -11.53 13.87
C ASP A 28 5.51 -10.47 14.86
N LEU A 29 4.68 -10.16 15.86
CA LEU A 29 5.02 -9.19 16.90
C LEU A 29 6.16 -9.66 17.81
N VAL A 30 6.37 -10.97 17.95
CA VAL A 30 7.42 -11.54 18.83
C VAL A 30 8.79 -11.40 18.17
N LYS A 31 8.87 -11.73 16.88
CA LYS A 31 10.09 -11.55 16.08
C LYS A 31 10.25 -10.13 15.55
N GLN A 32 9.21 -9.30 15.65
CA GLN A 32 9.11 -7.97 15.04
C GLN A 32 9.37 -8.02 13.53
N GLN A 33 8.73 -8.99 12.88
CA GLN A 33 8.89 -9.24 11.45
C GLN A 33 7.54 -9.11 10.74
N VAL A 34 7.54 -8.44 9.59
CA VAL A 34 6.35 -8.23 8.76
C VAL A 34 6.63 -8.72 7.35
N THR A 35 5.71 -9.50 6.80
CA THR A 35 5.72 -9.90 5.40
C THR A 35 4.65 -9.11 4.65
N GLY A 36 5.08 -8.32 3.67
CA GLY A 36 4.25 -7.61 2.73
C GLY A 36 4.34 -8.24 1.33
N THR A 37 3.25 -8.19 0.58
CA THR A 37 3.18 -8.72 -0.78
C THR A 37 2.52 -7.72 -1.72
N VAL A 38 3.04 -7.64 -2.94
CA VAL A 38 2.48 -6.86 -4.05
C VAL A 38 1.82 -7.82 -5.03
N LEU A 39 0.51 -7.67 -5.19
CA LEU A 39 -0.31 -8.52 -6.05
C LEU A 39 -0.88 -7.73 -7.21
N TYR A 40 -0.95 -8.37 -8.37
CA TYR A 40 -1.68 -7.85 -9.52
C TYR A 40 -2.32 -9.01 -10.27
N LYS A 41 -3.62 -8.91 -10.56
CA LYS A 41 -4.42 -9.99 -11.18
C LYS A 41 -4.21 -11.34 -10.49
N ASP A 42 -4.27 -11.33 -9.15
CA ASP A 42 -4.11 -12.51 -8.27
C ASP A 42 -2.74 -13.21 -8.37
N LYS A 43 -1.75 -12.57 -8.98
CA LYS A 43 -0.36 -13.03 -9.02
C LYS A 43 0.50 -12.16 -8.09
N ILE A 44 1.35 -12.81 -7.30
CA ILE A 44 2.36 -12.14 -6.47
C ILE A 44 3.55 -11.78 -7.36
N TYR A 45 3.89 -10.49 -7.41
CA TYR A 45 5.03 -9.96 -8.15
C TYR A 45 6.23 -9.71 -7.25
N MET A 46 5.97 -9.26 -6.03
CA MET A 46 7.01 -8.93 -5.06
C MET A 46 6.57 -9.29 -3.66
N THR A 47 7.48 -9.88 -2.90
CA THR A 47 7.33 -10.18 -1.48
C THR A 47 8.46 -9.47 -0.73
N VAL A 48 8.10 -8.71 0.30
CA VAL A 48 9.02 -7.96 1.14
C VAL A 48 8.89 -8.47 2.57
N VAL A 49 9.97 -8.99 3.13
CA VAL A 49 10.07 -9.35 4.54
C VAL A 49 10.90 -8.29 5.24
N VAL A 50 10.25 -7.52 6.11
CA VAL A 50 10.88 -6.49 6.92
C VAL A 50 11.09 -7.04 8.32
N ASP A 51 12.34 -7.09 8.77
CA ASP A 51 12.71 -7.36 10.15
C ASP A 51 13.02 -6.02 10.83
N VAL A 52 12.09 -5.55 11.65
CA VAL A 52 12.19 -4.24 12.32
C VAL A 52 13.25 -4.29 13.42
N LYS A 53 13.45 -5.45 14.05
CA LYS A 53 14.42 -5.63 15.13
C LYS A 53 15.86 -5.58 14.63
N ALA A 54 16.13 -6.23 13.50
CA ALA A 54 17.45 -6.28 12.88
C ALA A 54 17.69 -5.11 11.91
N ASP A 55 16.68 -4.28 11.64
CA ASP A 55 16.66 -3.25 10.58
C ASP A 55 17.08 -3.83 9.21
N THR A 56 16.59 -5.02 8.90
CA THR A 56 16.90 -5.70 7.62
C THR A 56 15.66 -5.88 6.78
N VAL A 57 15.85 -5.86 5.45
CA VAL A 57 14.78 -6.13 4.51
C VAL A 57 15.24 -7.18 3.50
N GLN A 58 14.42 -8.21 3.34
CA GLN A 58 14.58 -9.21 2.31
C GLN A 58 13.49 -9.01 1.26
N VAL A 59 13.89 -8.99 0.00
CA VAL A 59 12.97 -8.79 -1.13
C VAL A 59 13.09 -9.97 -2.07
N GLN A 60 11.95 -10.56 -2.42
CA GLN A 60 11.83 -11.60 -3.43
C GLN A 60 10.90 -11.13 -4.54
N GLY A 61 11.27 -11.39 -5.79
CA GLY A 61 10.54 -10.90 -6.96
C GLY A 61 10.85 -9.44 -7.29
N ASP A 62 10.08 -8.89 -8.23
CA ASP A 62 10.26 -7.54 -8.76
C ASP A 62 8.96 -7.02 -9.37
N THR A 63 8.79 -5.70 -9.39
CA THR A 63 7.63 -5.01 -9.97
C THR A 63 7.89 -4.46 -11.37
N ALA A 64 9.06 -4.69 -11.95
CA ALA A 64 9.42 -4.23 -13.30
C ALA A 64 8.40 -4.66 -14.37
N ASP A 65 7.83 -5.86 -14.24
CA ASP A 65 6.81 -6.40 -15.15
C ASP A 65 5.47 -5.62 -15.13
N LEU A 66 5.24 -4.80 -14.09
CA LEU A 66 4.04 -3.98 -13.96
C LEU A 66 4.17 -2.63 -14.69
N GLY A 67 5.39 -2.23 -15.08
CA GLY A 67 5.64 -0.96 -15.78
C GLY A 67 5.02 0.24 -15.05
N ASP A 68 4.30 1.07 -15.80
CA ASP A 68 3.66 2.30 -15.27
C ASP A 68 2.50 2.06 -14.29
N LEU A 69 2.08 0.80 -14.09
CA LEU A 69 1.02 0.47 -13.12
C LEU A 69 1.54 0.44 -11.68
N ALA A 70 2.85 0.38 -11.50
CA ALA A 70 3.50 0.19 -10.21
C ALA A 70 4.50 1.31 -9.94
N ILE A 71 4.67 1.62 -8.66
CA ILE A 71 5.75 2.50 -8.21
C ILE A 71 7.09 1.75 -8.27
N SER A 72 8.18 2.47 -8.08
CA SER A 72 9.51 1.86 -8.07
C SER A 72 9.63 0.83 -6.95
N ARG A 73 10.49 -0.17 -7.17
CA ARG A 73 10.81 -1.19 -6.18
C ARG A 73 11.26 -0.59 -4.84
N GLU A 74 12.08 0.46 -4.89
CA GLU A 74 12.56 1.15 -3.68
C GLU A 74 11.41 1.81 -2.92
N SER A 75 10.49 2.47 -3.63
CA SER A 75 9.30 3.06 -3.01
C SER A 75 8.39 2.01 -2.37
N TYR A 76 8.29 0.80 -2.94
CA TYR A 76 7.59 -0.31 -2.27
C TYR A 76 8.29 -0.73 -0.98
N ILE A 77 9.61 -0.89 -1.02
CA ILE A 77 10.39 -1.29 0.16
C ILE A 77 10.19 -0.27 1.28
N ASP A 78 10.27 1.02 0.98
CA ASP A 78 10.09 2.08 1.97
C ASP A 78 8.65 2.10 2.52
N MET A 79 7.65 1.95 1.66
CA MET A 79 6.25 1.81 2.09
C MET A 79 6.07 0.62 3.05
N PHE A 80 6.64 -0.55 2.73
CA PHE A 80 6.54 -1.73 3.57
C PHE A 80 7.31 -1.57 4.89
N LYS A 81 8.44 -0.86 4.90
CA LYS A 81 9.19 -0.55 6.13
C LYS A 81 8.38 0.34 7.07
N ASP A 82 7.78 1.40 6.55
CA ASP A 82 7.01 2.33 7.37
C ASP A 82 5.75 1.66 7.94
N GLN A 83 5.05 0.87 7.13
CA GLN A 83 3.90 0.08 7.59
C GLN A 83 4.31 -0.98 8.62
N ALA A 84 5.44 -1.65 8.42
CA ALA A 84 5.95 -2.62 9.38
C ALA A 84 6.21 -1.99 10.74
N LYS A 85 6.88 -0.83 10.78
CA LYS A 85 7.10 -0.07 12.02
C LYS A 85 5.78 0.30 12.67
N PHE A 86 4.83 0.82 11.90
CA PHE A 86 3.50 1.16 12.39
C PHE A 86 2.79 -0.03 13.05
N PHE A 87 2.81 -1.21 12.43
CA PHE A 87 2.16 -2.39 12.99
C PHE A 87 2.85 -2.88 14.28
N ILE A 88 4.18 -2.88 14.32
CA ILE A 88 4.92 -3.29 15.53
C ILE A 88 4.65 -2.30 16.68
N ASP A 89 4.76 -1.00 16.43
CA ASP A 89 4.58 0.04 17.46
C ASP A 89 3.16 0.02 18.05
N ASN A 90 2.15 -0.21 17.20
CA ASN A 90 0.75 -0.28 17.62
C ASN A 90 0.30 -1.69 18.03
N HIS A 91 1.21 -2.67 18.09
CA HIS A 91 0.91 -4.06 18.44
C HIS A 91 -0.19 -4.70 17.57
N ILE A 92 -0.22 -4.34 16.28
CA ILE A 92 -1.20 -4.82 15.30
C ILE A 92 -0.67 -6.11 14.69
N SER A 93 -1.25 -7.26 15.06
CA SER A 93 -0.90 -8.58 14.50
C SER A 93 -1.71 -8.95 13.26
N ASN A 94 -2.85 -8.31 13.04
CA ASN A 94 -3.71 -8.53 11.89
C ASN A 94 -4.08 -7.19 11.23
N PRO A 95 -3.30 -6.74 10.23
CA PRO A 95 -3.56 -5.49 9.54
C PRO A 95 -4.93 -5.43 8.86
N GLN A 96 -5.42 -6.56 8.34
CA GLN A 96 -6.72 -6.59 7.67
C GLN A 96 -7.86 -6.29 8.64
N ALA A 97 -7.86 -6.95 9.81
CA ALA A 97 -8.86 -6.68 10.84
C ALA A 97 -8.83 -5.21 11.32
N TYR A 98 -7.63 -4.64 11.47
CA TYR A 98 -7.45 -3.23 11.83
C TYR A 98 -8.06 -2.27 10.81
N TYR A 99 -7.83 -2.50 9.51
CA TYR A 99 -8.43 -1.67 8.47
C TYR A 99 -9.95 -1.86 8.36
N ASP A 100 -10.45 -3.08 8.55
CA ASP A 100 -11.88 -3.36 8.57
C ASP A 100 -12.57 -2.60 9.72
N GLU A 101 -11.96 -2.53 10.91
CA GLU A 101 -12.49 -1.75 12.03
C GLU A 101 -12.55 -0.24 11.72
N LEU A 102 -11.52 0.31 11.07
CA LEU A 102 -11.48 1.73 10.68
C LEU A 102 -12.56 2.09 9.65
N ILE A 103 -12.84 1.19 8.70
CA ILE A 103 -13.86 1.41 7.68
C ILE A 103 -15.26 1.34 8.29
N ASN A 104 -15.48 0.41 9.23
CA ASN A 104 -16.78 0.19 9.85
C ASN A 104 -17.09 1.15 11.01
N ASN A 105 -16.07 1.73 11.64
CA ASN A 105 -16.20 2.75 12.68
C ASN A 105 -15.39 4.01 12.30
N PRO A 106 -15.80 4.75 11.26
CA PRO A 106 -15.19 6.04 11.00
C PRO A 106 -15.46 6.93 12.21
N SER A 107 -14.41 7.44 12.85
CA SER A 107 -14.52 8.40 13.95
C SER A 107 -15.49 9.53 13.57
N GLU A 108 -16.59 9.67 14.31
CA GLU A 108 -17.60 10.72 14.13
C GLU A 108 -17.04 12.14 14.30
#